data_AF-A0A6P1B957-F1
#
_entry.id   AF-A0A6P1B957-F1
#
_cell.length_a   1.000
_cell.length_b   1.000
_cell.length_c   1.000
_cell.angle_alpha   90.00
_cell.angle_beta   90.00
_cell.angle_gamma   90.00
#
_symmetry.space_group_name_H-M   'P 1'
#
loop_
_entity.id
_entity.type
_entity.pdbx_description
1 polymer ?
#
loop_
_entity_poly.entity_id
_entity_poly.type
_entity_poly.pdbx_seq_one_letter_code
_entity_poly.pdbx_strand_id
1 'polypeptide(L)'
;MSEIRGAVRPFCVAIDYDDTFSTCPETWGKVIEVLRQAGARVFCVTFRRPDMVVTDFPGEVFYTAGRLKADFMHDLKQDVHVWVDDRPELIGENPERRRFREILNEAV
;
A
#
# COMPACT_ATOMS: atom_id res chain seq x y z
N MET A 1 0.26 -30.82 -3.98
CA MET A 1 -0.47 -29.52 -3.94
C MET A 1 -0.41 -29.04 -2.50
N SER A 2 0.57 -28.20 -2.18
CA SER A 2 1.09 -27.99 -0.82
C SER A 2 0.12 -27.29 0.14
N GLU A 3 0.05 -27.79 1.38
CA GLU A 3 -0.72 -27.32 2.55
C GLU A 3 -0.39 -25.87 3.00
N ILE A 4 0.55 -25.20 2.34
CA ILE A 4 0.99 -23.82 2.66
C ILE A 4 -0.11 -22.77 2.41
N ARG A 5 -1.14 -23.06 1.61
CA ARG A 5 -2.19 -22.08 1.26
C ARG A 5 -3.04 -21.61 2.46
N GLY A 6 -3.04 -22.32 3.59
CA GLY A 6 -3.85 -21.97 4.76
C GLY A 6 -3.18 -21.04 5.79
N ALA A 7 -1.86 -20.83 5.72
CA ALA A 7 -1.09 -20.13 6.75
C ALA A 7 -0.41 -18.84 6.28
N VAL A 8 -0.71 -18.36 5.07
CA VAL A 8 -0.16 -17.09 4.59
C VAL A 8 -1.10 -15.98 5.03
N ARG A 9 -0.67 -15.23 6.05
CA ARG A 9 -1.24 -13.91 6.38
C ARG A 9 -1.56 -13.12 5.09
N PRO A 10 -2.73 -12.48 4.97
CA PRO A 10 -3.11 -11.79 3.73
C PRO A 10 -1.98 -10.85 3.26
N PHE A 11 -1.41 -11.09 2.09
CA PHE A 11 -0.30 -10.30 1.57
C PHE A 11 -0.84 -9.08 0.81
N CYS A 12 -0.71 -7.88 1.39
CA CYS A 12 -1.22 -6.64 0.80
C CYS A 12 -0.10 -5.75 0.26
N VAL A 13 -0.25 -5.27 -0.97
CA VAL A 13 0.69 -4.37 -1.64
C VAL A 13 -0.04 -3.08 -2.01
N ALA A 14 0.51 -1.94 -1.56
CA ALA A 14 0.05 -0.61 -1.94
C ALA A 14 0.99 -0.03 -3.01
N ILE A 15 0.40 0.53 -4.06
CA ILE A 15 1.14 1.20 -5.14
C ILE A 15 0.69 2.66 -5.24
N ASP A 16 1.63 3.59 -5.25
CA ASP A 16 1.31 4.99 -5.52
C ASP A 16 0.84 5.21 -6.96
N TYR A 17 0.05 6.25 -7.16
CA TYR A 17 -0.42 6.63 -8.48
C TYR A 17 0.57 7.51 -9.23
N ASP A 18 0.70 8.77 -8.79
CA ASP A 18 1.47 9.81 -9.46
C ASP A 18 2.95 9.44 -9.50
N ASP A 19 3.59 9.59 -10.65
CA ASP A 19 5.00 9.28 -10.92
C ASP A 19 5.46 7.82 -10.63
N THR A 20 4.58 6.99 -10.07
CA THR A 20 4.76 5.56 -9.85
C THR A 20 3.97 4.72 -10.86
N PHE A 21 2.66 4.51 -10.64
CA PHE A 21 1.81 3.75 -11.56
C PHE A 21 1.65 4.49 -12.89
N SER A 22 1.37 5.80 -12.84
CA SER A 22 1.07 6.62 -14.01
C SER A 22 2.22 6.72 -15.01
N THR A 23 3.46 6.48 -14.58
CA THR A 23 4.66 6.50 -15.43
C THR A 23 4.70 5.33 -16.41
N CYS A 24 4.18 4.16 -16.01
CA CYS A 24 4.14 3.00 -16.90
C CYS A 24 2.94 2.07 -16.58
N PRO A 25 1.69 2.51 -16.84
CA PRO A 25 0.49 1.79 -16.43
C PRO A 25 0.42 0.35 -16.98
N GLU A 26 0.86 0.14 -18.22
CA GLU A 26 0.85 -1.20 -18.85
C GLU A 26 1.80 -2.18 -18.15
N THR A 27 2.99 -1.73 -17.76
CA THR A 27 3.97 -2.58 -17.07
C THR A 27 3.50 -2.85 -15.65
N TRP A 28 3.05 -1.83 -14.94
CA TRP A 28 2.50 -2.01 -13.60
C TRP A 28 1.26 -2.89 -13.61
N GLY A 29 0.40 -2.80 -14.62
CA GLY A 29 -0.72 -3.71 -14.81
C GLY A 29 -0.30 -5.18 -14.85
N LYS A 30 0.78 -5.50 -15.57
CA LYS A 30 1.36 -6.87 -15.60
C LYS A 30 1.93 -7.29 -14.24
N VAL A 31 2.60 -6.37 -13.52
CA VAL A 31 3.13 -6.64 -12.17
C VAL A 31 1.99 -6.91 -11.18
N ILE A 32 0.94 -6.08 -11.21
CA ILE A 32 -0.26 -6.23 -10.38
C ILE A 32 -0.92 -7.60 -10.65
N GLU A 33 -1.03 -8.01 -11.90
CA GLU A 33 -1.56 -9.31 -12.29
C GLU A 33 -0.75 -10.47 -11.68
N VAL A 34 0.59 -10.42 -11.80
CA VAL A 34 1.47 -11.44 -11.20
C VAL A 34 1.31 -11.50 -9.68
N LEU A 35 1.26 -10.35 -9.00
CA LEU A 35 1.07 -10.28 -7.56
C LEU A 35 -0.29 -10.87 -7.14
N ARG A 36 -1.36 -10.56 -7.87
CA ARG A 36 -2.70 -11.11 -7.62
C ARG A 36 -2.78 -12.61 -7.85
N GLN A 37 -2.13 -13.12 -8.91
CA GLN A 37 -2.03 -14.56 -9.17
C GLN A 37 -1.27 -15.30 -8.05
N ALA A 38 -0.35 -14.62 -7.36
CA ALA A 38 0.31 -15.12 -6.16
C ALA A 38 -0.54 -15.01 -4.88
N GLY A 39 -1.76 -14.48 -4.96
CA GLY A 39 -2.69 -14.32 -3.84
C GLY A 39 -2.59 -12.97 -3.12
N ALA A 40 -1.84 -12.00 -3.66
CA ALA A 40 -1.74 -10.68 -3.07
C ALA A 40 -3.01 -9.85 -3.29
N ARG A 41 -3.42 -9.08 -2.27
CA ARG A 41 -4.37 -7.98 -2.47
C ARG A 41 -3.58 -6.74 -2.86
N VAL A 42 -3.85 -6.20 -4.04
CA VAL A 42 -3.14 -5.04 -4.60
C VAL A 42 -4.11 -3.89 -4.83
N PHE A 43 -3.79 -2.73 -4.27
CA PHE A 43 -4.59 -1.50 -4.35
C PHE A 43 -3.69 -0.27 -4.52
N CYS A 44 -4.29 0.81 -5.00
CA CYS A 44 -3.62 2.10 -5.13
C CYS A 44 -3.83 2.93 -3.86
N VAL A 45 -2.79 3.62 -3.39
CA VAL A 45 -2.91 4.61 -2.32
C VAL A 45 -2.23 5.90 -2.78
N THR A 46 -3.04 6.94 -3.01
CA THR A 46 -2.59 8.19 -3.63
C THR A 46 -2.87 9.40 -2.74
N PHE A 47 -2.00 10.40 -2.82
CA PHE A 47 -2.20 11.72 -2.18
C PHE A 47 -3.33 12.54 -2.81
N ARG A 48 -3.83 12.12 -3.97
CA ARG A 48 -4.96 12.75 -4.64
C ARG A 48 -6.19 12.78 -3.73
N ARG A 49 -7.06 13.74 -4.04
CA ARG A 49 -8.41 13.81 -3.49
C ARG A 49 -9.39 13.06 -4.41
N PRO A 50 -10.58 12.66 -3.92
CA PRO A 50 -11.57 11.96 -4.75
C PRO A 50 -12.03 12.73 -6.00
N ASP A 51 -11.93 14.06 -6.04
CA ASP A 51 -12.21 14.89 -7.22
C ASP A 51 -11.13 14.79 -8.32
N MET A 52 -9.93 14.30 -7.97
CA MET A 52 -8.82 14.04 -8.89
C MET A 52 -8.79 12.56 -9.26
N VAL A 53 -9.85 12.10 -9.92
CA VAL A 53 -10.15 10.67 -10.14
C VAL A 53 -9.01 9.95 -10.87
N VAL A 54 -8.63 8.80 -10.34
CA VAL A 54 -7.80 7.77 -11.00
C VAL A 54 -8.72 6.81 -11.74
N THR A 55 -8.55 6.69 -13.06
CA THR A 55 -9.48 5.92 -13.92
C THR A 55 -8.88 4.65 -14.52
N ASP A 56 -7.56 4.54 -14.54
CA ASP A 56 -6.80 3.50 -15.25
C ASP A 56 -6.12 2.50 -14.31
N PHE A 57 -6.11 2.73 -13.01
CA PHE A 57 -5.62 1.75 -12.04
C PHE A 57 -6.58 0.55 -11.99
N PRO A 58 -6.11 -0.69 -12.21
CA PRO A 58 -6.97 -1.86 -12.30
C PRO A 58 -7.34 -2.39 -10.90
N GLY A 59 -8.02 -1.62 -10.05
CA GLY A 59 -8.37 -2.05 -8.69
C GLY A 59 -8.92 -0.95 -7.79
N GLU A 60 -8.95 -1.25 -6.49
CA GLU A 60 -9.35 -0.28 -5.47
C GLU A 60 -8.33 0.86 -5.34
N VAL A 61 -8.83 2.09 -5.20
CA VAL A 61 -8.02 3.30 -5.03
C VAL A 61 -8.41 3.99 -3.74
N PHE A 62 -7.42 4.20 -2.88
CA PHE A 62 -7.54 4.94 -1.62
C PHE A 62 -6.98 6.35 -1.80
N TYR A 63 -7.84 7.35 -1.65
CA TYR A 63 -7.49 8.76 -1.74
C TYR A 63 -7.19 9.31 -0.34
N THR A 64 -5.92 9.57 -0.03
CA THR A 64 -5.53 10.06 1.30
C THR A 64 -5.80 11.54 1.48
N ALA A 65 -6.09 12.28 0.39
CA ALA A 65 -6.34 13.71 0.39
C ALA A 65 -5.22 14.51 1.11
N GLY A 66 -3.96 14.13 0.87
CA GLY A 66 -2.78 14.78 1.45
C GLY A 66 -2.30 14.23 2.79
N ARG A 67 -2.98 13.22 3.36
CA ARG A 67 -2.52 12.53 4.58
C ARG A 67 -1.43 11.51 4.25
N LEU A 68 -0.51 11.29 5.20
CA LEU A 68 0.48 10.20 5.11
C LEU A 68 -0.21 8.85 4.92
N LYS A 69 0.29 8.04 3.98
CA LYS A 69 -0.41 6.84 3.51
C LYS A 69 -0.53 5.78 4.60
N ALA A 70 0.51 5.55 5.39
CA ALA A 70 0.52 4.55 6.44
C ALA A 70 -0.47 4.89 7.57
N ASP A 71 -0.55 6.16 7.97
CA ASP A 71 -1.52 6.62 8.98
C ASP A 71 -2.96 6.46 8.46
N PHE A 72 -3.20 6.90 7.22
CA PHE A 72 -4.52 6.80 6.58
C PHE A 72 -4.98 5.33 6.45
N MET A 73 -4.12 4.44 5.97
CA MET A 73 -4.47 3.02 5.80
C MET A 73 -4.65 2.30 7.16
N HIS A 74 -3.87 2.68 8.17
CA HIS A 74 -4.05 2.17 9.53
C HIS A 74 -5.41 2.57 10.14
N ASP A 75 -5.87 3.81 9.92
CA ASP A 75 -7.20 4.24 10.37
C ASP A 75 -8.32 3.40 9.73
N LEU A 76 -8.14 3.02 8.46
CA LEU A 76 -9.05 2.13 7.73
C LEU A 76 -8.91 0.64 8.08
N LYS A 77 -8.02 0.29 9.03
CA LYS A 77 -7.71 -1.09 9.41
C LYS A 77 -7.26 -1.94 8.21
N GLN A 78 -6.52 -1.31 7.30
CA GLN A 78 -5.89 -1.97 6.16
C GLN A 78 -4.39 -2.10 6.40
N ASP A 79 -3.94 -3.32 6.67
CA ASP A 79 -2.51 -3.60 6.80
C ASP A 79 -1.84 -3.68 5.44
N VAL A 80 -0.85 -2.81 5.23
CA VAL A 80 0.00 -2.81 4.04
C VAL A 80 1.35 -3.45 4.37
N HIS A 81 1.74 -4.45 3.58
CA HIS A 81 2.98 -5.21 3.80
C HIS A 81 4.13 -4.69 2.96
N VAL A 82 3.84 -4.28 1.72
CA VAL A 82 4.80 -3.71 0.78
C VAL A 82 4.23 -2.43 0.21
N TRP A 83 5.07 -1.40 0.18
CA TRP A 83 4.78 -0.12 -0.45
C TRP A 83 5.64 0.03 -1.69
N VAL A 84 5.04 0.51 -2.77
CA VAL A 84 5.72 0.92 -4.00
C VAL A 84 5.37 2.38 -4.22
N ASP A 85 6.37 3.25 -4.15
CA ASP A 85 6.20 4.69 -4.08
C ASP A 85 7.51 5.35 -4.51
N ASP A 86 7.45 6.32 -5.42
CA ASP A 86 8.61 7.13 -5.79
C ASP A 86 8.96 8.18 -4.72
N ARG A 87 8.00 8.47 -3.83
CA ARG A 87 8.15 9.39 -2.69
C ARG A 87 7.94 8.67 -1.36
N PRO A 88 8.88 7.80 -0.95
CA PRO A 88 8.74 6.99 0.26
C PRO A 88 8.52 7.82 1.54
N GLU A 89 8.95 9.08 1.58
CA GLU A 89 8.65 10.00 2.68
C GLU A 89 7.15 10.30 2.87
N LEU A 90 6.34 10.16 1.82
CA LEU A 90 4.88 10.37 1.86
C LEU A 90 4.12 9.15 2.39
N ILE A 91 4.77 7.98 2.44
CA ILE A 91 4.21 6.80 3.09
C ILE A 91 4.06 7.08 4.59
N GLY A 92 5.08 7.68 5.21
CA GLY A 92 5.16 7.82 6.66
C GLY A 92 5.45 6.50 7.37
N GLU A 93 5.16 6.45 8.67
CA GLU A 93 5.42 5.27 9.49
C GLU A 93 4.12 4.70 10.06
N ASN A 94 3.94 3.38 9.95
CA ASN A 94 2.81 2.69 10.57
C ASN A 94 2.75 3.02 12.08
N PRO A 95 1.61 3.50 12.61
CA PRO A 95 1.45 3.89 14.01
C PRO A 95 1.86 2.82 15.03
N GLU A 96 1.62 1.54 14.76
CA GLU A 96 2.01 0.46 15.67
C GLU A 96 3.53 0.28 15.72
N ARG A 97 4.20 0.41 14.57
CA ARG A 97 5.68 0.35 14.50
C ARG A 97 6.30 1.54 15.22
N ARG A 98 5.73 2.73 15.05
CA ARG A 98 6.14 3.96 15.74
C ARG A 98 6.05 3.78 17.25
N ARG A 99 4.89 3.30 17.74
CA ARG A 99 4.66 3.02 19.17
C ARG A 99 5.62 1.96 19.71
N PHE A 100 5.87 0.89 18.96
CA PHE A 100 6.82 -0.15 19.36
C PHE A 100 8.24 0.41 19.51
N ARG A 101 8.68 1.27 18.57
CA ARG A 101 9.98 1.95 18.64
C ARG A 101 10.07 2.89 19.85
N GLU A 102 9.01 3.64 20.15
CA GLU A 102 8.95 4.52 21.32
C GLU A 102 9.13 3.72 22.63
N ILE A 103 8.41 2.61 22.79
CA ILE A 103 8.56 1.71 23.94
C ILE A 103 10.00 1.17 24.07
N LEU A 104 10.61 0.77 22.95
CA LEU A 104 12.00 0.29 22.97
C LEU A 104 12.98 1.39 23.38
N ASN A 105 12.75 2.63 22.97
CA ASN A 105 13.62 3.76 23.29
C ASN A 105 13.45 4.22 24.75
N GLU A 106 12.27 4.05 25.35
CA GLU A 106 12.02 4.35 26.77
C GLU A 106 12.60 3.28 27.72
N ALA A 107 12.91 2.09 27.20
CA ALA A 107 13.46 0.97 27.97
C ALA A 107 15.01 0.99 28.07
N VAL A 108 15.68 2.00 27.51
CA VAL A 108 17.15 2.21 27.50
C VAL A 108 17.50 3.43 28.34
#